data_AF-A0A7W1SHM7-F1
#
_entry.id   AF-A0A7W1SHM7-F1
#
_cell.length_a   1.000
_cell.length_b   1.000
_cell.length_c   1.000
_cell.angle_alpha   90.00
_cell.angle_beta   90.00
_cell.angle_gamma   90.00
#
_symmetry.space_group_name_H-M   'P 1'
#
loop_
_entity.id
_entity.type
_entity.pdbx_description
1 polymer ?
#
loop_
_entity_poly.entity_id
_entity_poly.type
_entity_poly.pdbx_seq_one_letter_code
_entity_poly.pdbx_strand_id
1 'polypeptide(L)'
;MKYNDDDPASIREVTVMFAKELSHDGHTKRFTVSPASERGWEVRVEQDSQVVRRVCYTDWHRVERAVTLFSLQVSQLAREGWRVSTS
;
A
#
# COMPACT_ATOMS: atom_id res chain seq x y z
N MET A 1 -21.14 21.51 26.53
CA MET A 1 -20.49 20.24 26.93
C MET A 1 -19.30 20.06 26.00
N LYS A 2 -18.09 20.23 26.53
CA LYS A 2 -16.81 20.30 25.81
C LYS A 2 -16.40 18.91 25.33
N TYR A 3 -16.09 18.77 24.04
CA TYR A 3 -15.08 17.81 23.59
C TYR A 3 -13.84 18.62 23.26
N ASN A 4 -12.94 18.73 24.23
CA ASN A 4 -11.57 19.16 24.02
C ASN A 4 -10.73 18.07 24.66
N ASP A 5 -10.27 17.13 23.86
CA ASP A 5 -9.06 16.38 24.13
C ASP A 5 -8.28 16.30 22.81
N ASP A 6 -6.99 16.44 22.96
CA ASP A 6 -5.98 16.75 22.00
C ASP A 6 -5.63 15.48 21.20
N ASP A 7 -6.01 15.38 19.92
CA ASP A 7 -5.40 14.40 19.02
C ASP A 7 -5.38 14.93 17.57
N PRO A 8 -4.23 15.46 17.09
CA PRO A 8 -4.05 15.81 15.68
C PRO A 8 -3.83 14.58 14.77
N ALA A 9 -3.97 13.36 15.29
CA ALA A 9 -3.79 12.11 14.57
C ALA A 9 -5.15 11.41 14.31
N SER A 10 -6.16 12.19 13.89
CA SER A 10 -7.17 11.68 12.95
C SER A 10 -6.47 11.31 11.63
N ILE A 11 -5.66 10.25 11.69
CA ILE A 11 -5.40 9.36 10.59
C ILE A 11 -6.80 9.01 10.12
N ARG A 12 -7.22 9.65 9.02
CA ARG A 12 -8.20 9.06 8.12
C ARG A 12 -7.77 7.60 8.03
N GLU A 13 -8.48 6.69 8.68
CA GLU A 13 -8.34 5.27 8.42
C GLU A 13 -8.77 5.10 6.97
N VAL A 14 -7.83 5.38 6.07
CA VAL A 14 -7.97 5.14 4.66
C VAL A 14 -8.02 3.63 4.59
N THR A 15 -9.22 3.06 4.61
CA THR A 15 -9.44 1.62 4.58
C THR A 15 -8.60 1.04 3.44
N VAL A 16 -7.47 0.43 3.79
CA VAL A 16 -6.51 -0.07 2.83
C VAL A 16 -7.11 -1.35 2.26
N MET A 17 -7.40 -1.35 0.97
CA MET A 17 -8.00 -2.51 0.31
C MET A 17 -6.98 -3.62 0.08
N PHE A 18 -5.71 -3.24 -0.09
CA PHE A 18 -4.59 -4.16 -0.20
C PHE A 18 -3.32 -3.51 0.35
N ALA A 19 -2.68 -4.15 1.32
CA ALA A 19 -1.35 -3.79 1.79
C ALA A 19 -0.48 -5.04 1.90
N LYS A 20 0.71 -5.00 1.29
CA LYS A 20 1.75 -6.02 1.46
C LYS A 20 3.09 -5.32 1.59
N GLU A 21 3.80 -5.63 2.66
CA GLU A 21 5.18 -5.20 2.87
C GLU A 21 6.09 -6.42 2.88
N LEU A 22 7.24 -6.31 2.21
CA LEU A 22 8.28 -7.31 2.19
C LEU A 22 9.60 -6.67 2.56
N SER A 23 10.44 -7.43 3.24
CA SER A 23 11.79 -7.02 3.59
C SER A 23 12.81 -8.10 3.21
N HIS A 24 14.00 -7.66 2.81
CA HIS A 24 15.13 -8.52 2.49
C HIS A 24 16.43 -7.73 2.61
N ASP A 25 17.39 -8.24 3.36
CA ASP A 25 18.74 -7.65 3.46
C ASP A 25 18.74 -6.14 3.76
N GLY A 26 17.90 -5.70 4.71
CA GLY A 26 17.76 -4.28 5.06
C GLY A 26 16.92 -3.45 4.08
N HIS A 27 16.58 -3.99 2.92
CA HIS A 27 15.68 -3.36 1.97
C HIS A 27 14.23 -3.67 2.27
N THR A 28 13.36 -2.68 2.01
CA THR A 28 11.91 -2.84 2.15
C THR A 28 11.21 -2.54 0.84
N LYS A 29 10.11 -3.25 0.57
CA LYS A 29 9.24 -2.99 -0.57
C LYS A 29 7.79 -3.14 -0.11
N ARG A 30 7.01 -2.08 -0.28
CA ARG A 30 5.62 -2.00 0.15
C ARG A 30 4.70 -1.72 -1.03
N PHE A 31 3.60 -2.46 -1.08
CA PHE A 31 2.55 -2.34 -2.08
C PHE A 31 1.27 -1.98 -1.37
N THR A 32 0.67 -0.85 -1.74
CA THR A 32 -0.53 -0.32 -1.09
C THR A 32 -1.57 0.06 -2.15
N VAL A 33 -2.82 -0.33 -1.91
CA VAL A 33 -3.98 0.09 -2.67
C VAL A 33 -5.01 0.66 -1.71
N SER A 34 -5.36 1.92 -1.94
CA SER A 34 -6.23 2.70 -1.06
C SER A 34 -7.23 3.51 -1.88
N PRO A 35 -8.43 3.81 -1.37
CA PRO A 35 -9.29 4.79 -2.00
C PRO A 35 -8.58 6.15 -2.11
N ALA A 36 -8.66 6.78 -3.28
CA ALA A 36 -8.12 8.12 -3.51
C ALA A 36 -9.07 9.19 -2.92
N SER A 37 -8.54 10.36 -2.55
CA SER A 37 -9.32 11.42 -1.88
C SER A 37 -10.41 12.04 -2.77
N GLU A 38 -10.24 12.07 -4.09
CA GLU A 38 -11.18 12.72 -5.00
C GLU A 38 -12.10 11.71 -5.69
N ARG A 39 -11.56 10.63 -6.28
CA ARG A 39 -12.28 9.50 -6.89
C ARG A 39 -11.32 8.37 -7.29
N GLY A 40 -11.78 7.13 -7.17
CA GLY A 40 -11.04 5.95 -7.59
C GLY A 40 -10.09 5.42 -6.51
N TRP A 41 -9.00 4.80 -6.94
CA TRP A 41 -8.06 4.09 -6.09
C TRP A 41 -6.63 4.53 -6.41
N GLU A 42 -5.89 4.87 -5.37
CA GLU A 42 -4.46 5.06 -5.44
C GLU A 42 -3.74 3.73 -5.27
N VAL A 43 -2.86 3.44 -6.22
CA VAL A 43 -1.93 2.33 -6.21
C VAL A 43 -0.54 2.91 -5.97
N ARG A 44 0.08 2.50 -4.85
CA ARG A 44 1.39 2.98 -4.43
C ARG A 44 2.35 1.81 -4.26
N VAL A 45 3.57 1.99 -4.75
CA VAL A 45 4.71 1.10 -4.49
C VAL A 45 5.82 1.93 -3.87
N GLU A 46 6.28 1.48 -2.72
CA GLU A 46 7.40 2.05 -1.99
C GLU A 46 8.55 1.06 -1.97
N GLN A 47 9.76 1.57 -2.04
CA GLN A 47 10.99 0.81 -1.89
C GLN A 47 11.94 1.62 -1.01
N ASP A 48 12.45 1.02 0.06
CA ASP A 48 13.35 1.69 1.01
C ASP A 48 12.76 3.01 1.54
N SER A 49 11.46 3.00 1.86
CA SER A 49 10.64 4.18 2.24
C SER A 49 10.49 5.27 1.17
N GLN A 50 10.93 5.04 -0.07
CA GLN A 50 10.75 5.95 -1.19
C GLN A 50 9.61 5.49 -2.10
N VAL A 51 8.71 6.41 -2.48
CA VAL A 51 7.63 6.11 -3.43
C VAL A 51 8.21 6.00 -4.84
N VAL A 52 8.41 4.77 -5.31
CA VAL A 52 8.91 4.49 -6.66
C VAL A 52 7.79 4.44 -7.69
N ARG A 53 6.54 4.24 -7.27
CA ARG A 53 5.37 4.28 -8.16
C ARG A 53 4.15 4.78 -7.40
N ARG A 54 3.43 5.72 -8.01
CA ARG A 54 2.14 6.20 -7.54
C ARG A 54 1.23 6.44 -8.74
N VAL A 55 0.10 5.75 -8.79
CA VAL A 55 -0.86 5.85 -9.91
C VAL A 55 -2.27 5.83 -9.35
N CYS A 56 -3.13 6.71 -9.86
CA CYS A 56 -4.56 6.68 -9.54
C CYS A 56 -5.33 6.00 -10.67
N TYR A 57 -6.16 5.02 -10.33
CA TYR A 57 -7.09 4.38 -11.24
C TYR A 57 -8.52 4.75 -10.88
N THR A 58 -9.30 5.16 -11.86
CA THR A 58 -10.74 5.41 -11.70
C THR A 58 -11.59 4.20 -12.07
N ASP A 59 -10.97 3.15 -12.62
CA ASP A 59 -11.60 1.91 -13.07
C ASP A 59 -11.16 0.74 -12.18
N TRP A 60 -12.14 -0.01 -11.70
CA TRP A 60 -11.92 -1.15 -10.80
C TRP A 60 -11.12 -2.27 -11.48
N HIS A 61 -11.35 -2.55 -12.77
CA HIS A 61 -10.60 -3.62 -13.46
C HIS A 61 -9.09 -3.34 -13.52
N ARG A 62 -8.69 -2.06 -13.60
CA ARG A 62 -7.27 -1.67 -13.50
C ARG A 62 -6.71 -1.90 -12.11
N VAL A 63 -7.51 -1.69 -11.07
CA VAL A 63 -7.14 -1.98 -9.68
C VAL A 63 -6.97 -3.48 -9.49
N GLU A 64 -7.91 -4.29 -9.96
CA GLU A 64 -7.80 -5.76 -9.90
C GLU A 64 -6.52 -6.25 -10.60
N ARG A 65 -6.24 -5.74 -11.81
CA ARG A 65 -4.99 -6.05 -12.50
C ARG A 65 -3.76 -5.63 -11.70
N ALA A 66 -3.76 -4.45 -11.09
CA ALA A 66 -2.66 -4.01 -10.25
C ALA A 66 -2.47 -4.95 -9.04
N VAL A 67 -3.55 -5.36 -8.38
CA VAL A 67 -3.52 -6.33 -7.28
C VAL A 67 -2.99 -7.69 -7.74
N THR A 68 -3.42 -8.20 -8.90
CA THR A 68 -2.88 -9.45 -9.46
C THR A 68 -1.38 -9.34 -9.74
N LEU A 69 -0.92 -8.23 -10.32
CA LEU A 69 0.50 -7.99 -10.58
C LEU A 69 1.30 -7.84 -9.28
N PHE A 70 0.72 -7.28 -8.22
CA PHE A 70 1.34 -7.20 -6.91
C PHE A 70 1.47 -8.58 -6.29
N SER A 71 0.41 -9.40 -6.29
CA SER A 71 0.50 -10.78 -5.81
C SER A 71 1.58 -11.58 -6.53
N LEU A 72 1.71 -11.43 -7.85
CA LEU A 72 2.79 -12.06 -8.62
C LEU A 72 4.17 -11.56 -8.19
N GLN A 73 4.35 -10.24 -8.05
CA GLN A 73 5.62 -9.67 -7.59
C GLN A 73 5.96 -10.12 -6.17
N VAL A 74 4.99 -10.16 -5.25
CA VAL A 74 5.16 -10.67 -3.89
C VAL A 74 5.63 -12.12 -3.92
N SER A 75 5.00 -12.98 -4.73
CA SER A 75 5.43 -14.37 -4.90
C SER A 75 6.82 -14.49 -5.52
N GLN A 76 7.18 -13.62 -6.47
CA GLN A 76 8.51 -13.60 -7.06
C GLN A 76 9.57 -13.19 -6.03
N LEU A 77 9.36 -12.07 -5.35
CA LEU A 77 10.23 -11.58 -4.29
C LEU A 77 10.40 -12.62 -3.18
N ALA A 78 9.32 -13.31 -2.79
CA ALA A 78 9.39 -14.39 -1.82
C ALA A 78 10.33 -15.53 -2.25
N ARG A 79 10.36 -15.86 -3.55
CA ARG A 79 11.30 -16.83 -4.12
C ARG A 79 12.73 -16.31 -4.18
N GLU A 80 12.91 -14.99 -4.27
CA GLU A 80 14.20 -14.31 -4.22
C GLU A 80 14.73 -14.14 -2.79
N GLY A 81 13.99 -14.62 -1.78
CA GLY A 81 14.39 -14.59 -0.37
C GLY A 81 13.71 -13.50 0.46
N TRP A 82 12.88 -12.66 -0.14
CA TRP A 82 12.13 -11.63 0.58
C TRP A 82 11.10 -12.26 1.50
N ARG A 83 10.90 -11.65 2.67
CA ARG A 83 9.93 -12.13 3.67
C ARG A 83 8.83 -11.11 3.82
N VAL A 84 7.59 -11.59 3.90
CA VAL A 84 6.46 -10.73 4.23
C VAL A 84 6.66 -10.20 5.64
N SER A 85 6.73 -8.88 5.75
CA SER A 85 6.77 -8.16 7.01
C SER A 85 5.34 -8.13 7.54
N THR A 86 5.00 -9.07 8.42
CA THR A 86 3.76 -9.02 9.19
C THR A 86 3.99 -8.08 10.36
N SER A 87 3.92 -6.77 10.12
CA SER A 87 3.94 -5.80 11.21
C SER A 87 2.58 -5.71 11.90
#